data_AF-A0A6P4DT87-F1
#
_entry.id   AF-A0A6P4DT87-F1
#
_cell.length_a   1.000
_cell.length_b   1.000
_cell.length_c   1.000
_cell.angle_alpha   90.00
_cell.angle_beta   90.00
_cell.angle_gamma   90.00
#
_symmetry.space_group_name_H-M   'P 1'
#
loop_
_entity.id
_entity.type
_entity.pdbx_description
1 polymer ?
#
loop_
_entity_poly.entity_id
_entity_poly.type
_entity_poly.pdbx_seq_one_letter_code
_entity_poly.pdbx_strand_id
1 'polypeptide(L)'
;MGRPKSPTGSSKILEKIVSAFRNDWARKLDDALWAYRTTFKTPIGMSPYQRVYGKACHLPVKLEHRAYWATRFLNFDAKVAGEKRLLQLNELDEFRQAAFKNAKIYTERVKKWHDKKISSRVFDPG
;
A
#
# COMPACT_ATOMS: atom_id res chain seq x y z
N MET A 1 -34.07 -22.27 -44.50
CA MET A 1 -32.63 -22.62 -44.53
C MET A 1 -31.80 -21.41 -44.12
N GLY A 2 -31.32 -21.37 -42.88
CA GLY A 2 -30.49 -20.26 -42.38
C GLY A 2 -29.04 -20.43 -42.83
N ARG A 3 -28.46 -19.43 -43.49
CA ARG A 3 -27.04 -19.44 -43.89
C ARG A 3 -26.15 -19.48 -42.64
N PRO A 4 -25.06 -20.27 -42.63
CA PRO A 4 -24.10 -20.24 -41.53
C PRO A 4 -23.39 -18.88 -41.54
N LYS A 5 -23.48 -18.14 -40.43
CA LYS A 5 -22.70 -16.91 -40.26
C LYS A 5 -21.23 -17.30 -40.10
N SER A 6 -20.40 -16.87 -41.05
CA SER A 6 -18.95 -16.98 -40.96
C SER A 6 -18.46 -16.28 -39.68
N PRO A 7 -17.52 -16.86 -38.91
CA PRO A 7 -17.04 -16.23 -37.69
C PRO A 7 -16.25 -14.98 -38.04
N THR A 8 -16.73 -13.83 -37.56
CA THR A 8 -15.95 -12.58 -37.59
C THR A 8 -14.64 -12.78 -36.85
N GLY A 9 -13.55 -12.12 -37.27
CA GLY A 9 -12.20 -12.31 -36.71
C GLY A 9 -12.11 -12.17 -35.18
N SER A 10 -13.06 -11.47 -34.56
CA SER A 10 -13.24 -11.38 -33.10
C SER A 10 -13.62 -12.70 -32.41
N SER A 11 -14.44 -13.55 -33.05
CA SER A 11 -14.87 -14.85 -32.49
C SER A 11 -13.68 -15.79 -32.31
N LYS A 12 -12.81 -15.85 -33.32
CA LYS A 12 -11.60 -16.69 -33.30
C LYS A 12 -10.59 -16.28 -32.22
N ILE A 13 -10.54 -14.99 -31.87
CA ILE A 13 -9.63 -14.49 -30.82
C ILE A 13 -10.18 -14.88 -29.44
N LEU A 14 -11.48 -14.70 -29.21
CA LEU A 14 -12.12 -15.13 -27.97
C LEU A 14 -12.01 -16.64 -27.78
N GLU A 15 -12.23 -17.42 -28.84
CA GLU A 15 -12.05 -18.87 -28.82
C GLU A 15 -10.61 -19.28 -28.45
N LYS A 16 -9.59 -18.62 -29.01
CA LYS A 16 -8.18 -18.88 -28.66
C LYS A 16 -7.85 -18.54 -27.22
N ILE A 17 -8.33 -17.40 -26.72
CA ILE A 17 -8.11 -16.97 -25.33
C ILE A 17 -8.79 -17.93 -24.37
N VAL A 18 -10.06 -18.29 -24.62
CA VAL A 18 -10.83 -19.21 -23.77
C VAL A 18 -10.24 -20.63 -23.80
N SER A 19 -9.80 -21.11 -24.97
CA SER A 19 -9.16 -22.42 -25.13
C SER A 19 -7.85 -22.52 -24.34
N ALA A 20 -7.06 -21.43 -24.26
CA ALA A 20 -5.82 -21.40 -23.50
C ALA A 20 -6.02 -21.48 -21.97
N PHE A 21 -7.19 -21.11 -21.44
CA PHE A 21 -7.46 -21.06 -20.00
C PHE A 21 -8.35 -22.20 -19.48
N ARG A 22 -8.31 -23.36 -20.14
CA ARG A 22 -9.24 -24.50 -19.99
C ARG A 22 -9.58 -24.94 -18.55
N ASN A 23 -8.69 -24.76 -17.56
CA ASN A 23 -8.92 -25.15 -16.16
C ASN A 23 -9.40 -24.01 -15.23
N ASP A 24 -9.25 -22.75 -15.63
CA ASP A 24 -9.67 -21.56 -14.84
C ASP A 24 -10.59 -20.63 -15.65
N TRP A 25 -11.14 -21.14 -16.76
CA TRP A 25 -11.85 -20.35 -17.77
C TRP A 25 -12.99 -19.54 -17.15
N ALA A 26 -13.77 -20.13 -16.25
CA ALA A 26 -14.91 -19.46 -15.63
C ALA A 26 -14.50 -18.27 -14.77
N ARG A 27 -13.34 -18.33 -14.10
CA ARG A 27 -12.81 -17.23 -13.27
C ARG A 27 -12.22 -16.12 -14.13
N LYS A 28 -11.59 -16.46 -15.26
CA LYS A 28 -10.93 -15.52 -16.17
C LYS A 28 -11.83 -15.01 -17.30
N LEU A 29 -13.04 -15.56 -17.45
CA LEU A 29 -13.98 -15.17 -18.51
C LEU A 29 -14.40 -13.70 -18.37
N ASP A 30 -14.66 -13.25 -17.15
CA ASP A 30 -14.98 -11.85 -16.85
C ASP A 30 -13.84 -10.91 -17.31
N ASP A 31 -12.59 -11.27 -17.00
CA ASP A 31 -11.40 -10.48 -17.37
C ASP A 31 -11.13 -10.50 -18.88
N ALA A 32 -11.30 -11.67 -19.52
CA ALA A 32 -11.12 -11.83 -20.96
C ALA A 32 -12.18 -11.06 -21.77
N LEU A 33 -13.45 -11.09 -21.32
CA LEU A 33 -14.52 -10.29 -21.90
C LEU A 33 -14.29 -8.79 -21.69
N TRP A 34 -13.77 -8.39 -20.54
CA TRP A 34 -13.40 -7.00 -20.26
C TRP A 34 -12.30 -6.51 -21.20
N ALA A 35 -11.22 -7.29 -21.36
CA ALA A 35 -10.14 -6.97 -22.27
C ALA A 35 -10.66 -6.80 -23.70
N TYR A 36 -11.45 -7.76 -24.20
CA TYR A 36 -12.03 -7.67 -25.54
C TYR A 36 -12.90 -6.41 -25.74
N ARG A 37 -13.70 -6.04 -24.74
CA ARG A 37 -14.58 -4.87 -24.81
C ARG A 37 -13.85 -3.53 -24.85
N THR A 38 -12.64 -3.46 -24.28
CA THR A 38 -11.93 -2.21 -24.01
C THR A 38 -10.65 -2.02 -24.83
N THR A 39 -9.87 -3.08 -25.05
CA THR A 39 -8.54 -2.99 -25.69
C THR A 39 -8.58 -3.24 -27.19
N PHE A 40 -9.52 -4.06 -27.66
CA PHE A 40 -9.66 -4.33 -29.09
C PHE A 40 -10.22 -3.09 -29.79
N LYS A 41 -9.48 -2.57 -30.77
CA LYS A 41 -9.95 -1.47 -31.62
C LYS A 41 -10.35 -2.01 -32.98
N THR A 42 -11.49 -1.56 -33.46
CA THR A 42 -11.86 -1.74 -34.88
C THR A 42 -10.90 -0.94 -35.77
N PRO A 43 -10.84 -1.19 -37.09
CA PRO A 43 -10.06 -0.37 -38.02
C PRO A 43 -10.40 1.14 -37.97
N ILE A 44 -11.57 1.49 -37.44
CA ILE A 44 -12.06 2.86 -37.23
C ILE A 44 -11.57 3.44 -35.87
N GLY A 45 -10.78 2.68 -35.11
CA GLY A 45 -10.21 3.09 -33.83
C GLY A 45 -11.14 2.96 -32.62
N MET A 46 -12.41 2.55 -32.81
CA MET A 46 -13.39 2.43 -31.73
C MET A 46 -13.34 1.04 -31.07
N SER A 47 -13.53 1.01 -29.74
CA SER A 47 -13.70 -0.25 -29.01
C SER A 47 -15.09 -0.86 -29.18
N PRO A 48 -15.26 -2.19 -29.03
CA PRO A 48 -16.58 -2.83 -29.08
C PRO A 48 -17.60 -2.22 -28.12
N TYR A 49 -17.18 -1.82 -26.92
CA TYR A 49 -18.07 -1.16 -25.97
C TYR A 49 -18.49 0.23 -26.44
N GLN A 50 -17.54 1.03 -26.97
CA GLN A 50 -17.85 2.36 -27.51
C GLN A 50 -18.82 2.28 -28.69
N ARG A 51 -18.75 1.21 -29.49
CA ARG A 51 -19.69 0.97 -30.59
C ARG A 51 -21.12 0.67 -30.12
N VAL A 52 -21.28 0.05 -28.95
CA VAL A 52 -22.60 -0.31 -28.41
C VAL A 52 -23.21 0.83 -27.59
N TYR A 53 -22.39 1.52 -26.78
CA TYR A 53 -22.85 2.49 -25.80
C TYR A 53 -22.54 3.95 -26.17
N GLY A 54 -21.82 4.19 -27.27
CA GLY A 54 -21.47 5.54 -27.75
C GLY A 54 -20.45 6.30 -26.90
N LYS A 55 -19.96 5.71 -25.79
CA LYS A 55 -19.01 6.32 -24.85
C LYS A 55 -17.82 5.40 -24.57
N ALA A 56 -16.67 5.99 -24.22
CA ALA A 56 -15.51 5.22 -23.79
C ALA A 56 -15.80 4.46 -22.48
N CYS A 57 -15.26 3.25 -22.34
CA CYS A 57 -15.44 2.44 -21.13
C CYS A 57 -14.84 3.16 -19.92
N HIS A 58 -15.66 3.38 -18.90
CA HIS A 58 -15.17 3.71 -17.56
C HIS A 58 -14.95 2.37 -16.83
N LEU A 59 -14.01 2.33 -15.88
CA LEU A 59 -13.72 1.10 -15.15
C LEU A 59 -15.02 0.54 -14.53
N PRO A 60 -15.28 -0.79 -14.56
CA PRO A 60 -16.50 -1.34 -14.00
C PRO A 60 -16.54 -1.08 -12.50
N VAL A 61 -17.69 -0.61 -12.00
CA VAL A 61 -17.96 -0.40 -10.57
C VAL A 61 -17.56 -1.61 -9.72
N LYS A 62 -17.67 -2.84 -10.25
CA LYS A 62 -17.24 -4.08 -9.57
C LYS A 62 -15.73 -4.13 -9.29
N LEU A 63 -14.89 -3.61 -10.18
CA LEU A 63 -13.43 -3.54 -10.00
C LEU A 63 -13.06 -2.40 -9.05
N GLU A 64 -13.68 -1.24 -9.19
CA GLU A 64 -13.50 -0.12 -8.25
C GLU A 64 -13.93 -0.51 -6.84
N HIS A 65 -15.06 -1.20 -6.71
CA HIS A 65 -15.56 -1.73 -5.45
C HIS A 65 -14.61 -2.75 -4.85
N ARG A 66 -14.07 -3.70 -5.64
CA ARG A 66 -13.06 -4.65 -5.15
C ARG A 66 -11.79 -3.94 -4.68
N ALA A 67 -11.30 -2.94 -5.42
CA ALA A 67 -10.16 -2.13 -5.00
C ALA A 67 -10.47 -1.36 -3.71
N TYR A 68 -11.63 -0.72 -3.62
CA TYR A 68 -12.11 -0.03 -2.42
C TYR A 68 -12.19 -0.95 -1.21
N TRP A 69 -12.74 -2.16 -1.37
CA TRP A 69 -12.81 -3.16 -0.30
C TRP A 69 -11.45 -3.72 0.07
N ALA A 70 -10.55 -3.93 -0.89
CA ALA A 70 -9.18 -4.32 -0.61
C ALA A 70 -8.43 -3.22 0.16
N THR A 71 -8.61 -1.94 -0.20
CA THR A 71 -8.07 -0.80 0.55
C THR A 71 -8.66 -0.71 1.95
N ARG A 72 -9.99 -0.90 2.11
CA ARG A 72 -10.65 -0.98 3.42
C ARG A 72 -10.15 -2.16 4.26
N PHE A 73 -9.91 -3.30 3.65
CA PHE A 73 -9.40 -4.51 4.31
C PHE A 73 -7.94 -4.36 4.73
N LEU A 74 -7.12 -3.69 3.91
CA LEU A 74 -5.72 -3.38 4.21
C LEU A 74 -5.55 -2.19 5.17
N ASN A 75 -6.57 -1.33 5.31
CA ASN A 75 -6.66 -0.34 6.37
C ASN A 75 -6.90 -1.05 7.72
N PHE A 76 -5.80 -1.61 8.23
CA PHE A 76 -5.53 -1.92 9.62
C PHE A 76 -6.33 -0.99 10.53
N ASP A 77 -7.06 -1.59 11.47
CA ASP A 77 -7.87 -0.87 12.47
C ASP A 77 -7.09 0.32 13.03
N ALA A 78 -7.45 1.52 12.57
CA ALA A 78 -6.70 2.75 12.83
C ALA A 78 -6.62 3.03 14.33
N LYS A 79 -7.60 2.54 15.09
CA LYS A 79 -7.63 2.63 16.55
C LYS A 79 -6.54 1.76 17.15
N VAL A 80 -6.48 0.47 16.78
CA VAL A 80 -5.47 -0.48 17.28
C VAL A 80 -4.05 -0.05 16.85
N ALA A 81 -3.89 0.43 15.61
CA ALA A 81 -2.61 0.95 15.14
C ALA A 81 -2.20 2.22 15.90
N GLY A 82 -3.15 3.11 16.23
CA GLY A 82 -2.94 4.30 17.05
C GLY A 82 -2.52 3.97 18.48
N GLU A 83 -3.23 3.05 19.13
CA GLU A 83 -2.93 2.57 20.48
C GLU A 83 -1.54 1.94 20.56
N LYS A 84 -1.19 1.08 19.60
CA LYS A 84 0.15 0.46 19.52
C LYS A 84 1.25 1.52 19.36
N ARG A 85 1.05 2.50 18.49
CA ARG A 85 2.02 3.59 18.28
C ARG A 85 2.19 4.45 19.52
N LEU A 86 1.11 4.75 20.24
CA LEU A 86 1.17 5.51 21.49
C LEU A 86 1.98 4.78 22.55
N LEU A 87 1.78 3.47 22.69
CA LEU A 87 2.52 2.64 23.64
C LEU A 87 4.03 2.64 23.34
N GLN A 88 4.41 2.47 22.06
CA GLN A 88 5.81 2.55 21.62
C GLN A 88 6.45 3.91 21.91
N LEU A 89 5.69 5.02 21.77
CA LEU A 89 6.19 6.35 22.09
C LEU A 89 6.43 6.53 23.59
N ASN A 90 5.55 5.99 24.44
CA ASN A 90 5.73 6.04 25.89
C ASN A 90 6.98 5.27 26.33
N GLU A 91 7.21 4.07 25.79
CA GLU A 91 8.43 3.30 26.07
C GLU A 91 9.70 4.08 25.70
N LEU A 92 9.70 4.76 24.55
CA LEU A 92 10.83 5.60 24.13
C LEU A 92 11.07 6.77 25.09
N ASP A 93 10.01 7.39 25.60
CA ASP A 93 10.15 8.49 26.55
C ASP A 93 10.71 8.00 27.89
N GLU A 94 10.30 6.82 28.35
CA GLU A 94 10.87 6.18 29.56
C GLU A 94 12.37 5.91 29.40
N PHE A 95 12.81 5.37 28.25
CA PHE A 95 14.24 5.18 27.97
C PHE A 95 15.01 6.50 27.97
N ARG A 96 14.43 7.54 27.37
CA ARG A 96 15.02 8.88 27.34
C ARG A 96 15.19 9.44 28.75
N GLN A 97 14.15 9.33 29.58
CA GLN A 97 14.21 9.78 30.97
C GLN A 97 15.25 9.01 31.79
N ALA A 98 15.34 7.70 31.60
CA ALA A 98 16.35 6.86 32.25
C ALA A 98 17.78 7.29 31.86
N ALA A 99 18.02 7.54 30.56
CA ALA A 99 19.30 8.02 30.07
C ALA A 99 19.69 9.39 30.68
N PHE A 100 18.75 10.34 30.77
CA PHE A 100 19.01 11.64 31.40
C PHE A 100 19.34 11.51 32.88
N LYS A 101 18.60 10.67 33.63
CA LYS A 101 18.89 10.41 35.04
C LYS A 101 20.30 9.81 35.19
N ASN A 102 20.66 8.84 34.36
CA ASN A 102 21.98 8.22 34.40
C ASN A 102 23.11 9.20 34.07
N ALA A 103 22.93 10.04 33.05
CA ALA A 103 23.91 11.07 32.69
C ALA A 103 24.10 12.07 33.83
N LYS A 104 23.01 12.54 34.46
CA LYS A 104 23.06 13.43 35.61
C LYS A 104 23.83 12.79 36.77
N ILE A 105 23.51 11.55 37.13
CA ILE A 105 24.19 10.81 38.19
C ILE A 105 25.70 10.67 37.90
N TYR A 106 26.07 10.36 36.65
CA TYR A 106 27.48 10.25 36.26
C TYR A 106 28.23 11.57 36.47
N THR A 107 27.69 12.67 35.94
CA THR A 107 28.33 14.00 36.09
C THR A 107 28.46 14.43 37.55
N GLU A 108 27.45 14.17 38.39
CA GLU A 108 27.49 14.44 39.82
C GLU A 108 28.56 13.63 40.54
N ARG A 109 28.72 12.35 40.18
CA ARG A 109 29.77 11.47 40.74
C ARG A 109 31.16 11.96 40.36
N VAL A 110 31.36 12.32 39.08
CA VAL A 110 32.63 12.86 38.59
C VAL A 110 32.96 14.18 39.29
N LYS A 111 32.00 15.10 39.41
CA LYS A 111 32.17 16.36 40.12
C LYS A 111 32.56 16.14 41.59
N LYS A 112 31.83 15.28 42.31
CA LYS A 112 32.15 14.94 43.71
C LYS A 112 33.56 14.35 43.86
N TRP A 113 34.00 13.53 42.92
CA TRP A 113 35.35 12.96 42.95
C TRP A 113 36.42 14.02 42.66
N HIS A 114 36.18 14.90 41.69
CA HIS A 114 37.07 16.01 41.38
C HIS A 114 37.21 16.97 42.56
N ASP A 115 36.09 17.43 43.13
CA ASP A 115 36.07 18.38 44.25
C ASP A 115 36.80 17.84 45.48
N LYS A 116 36.70 16.52 45.76
CA LYS A 116 37.48 15.86 46.82
C LYS A 116 39.00 15.92 46.63
N LYS A 117 39.47 16.09 45.39
CA LYS A 117 40.89 16.15 45.04
C LYS A 117 41.43 17.58 44.92
N ILE A 118 40.57 18.60 44.98
CA ILE A 118 40.99 19.99 44.98
C ILE A 118 41.61 20.31 46.35
N SER A 119 42.89 20.68 46.36
CA SER A 119 43.54 21.21 47.56
C SER A 119 43.25 22.71 47.69
N SER A 120 42.80 23.13 48.87
CA SER A 120 42.59 24.55 49.18
C SER A 120 43.92 25.28 49.23
N ARG A 121 44.11 26.29 48.37
CA ARG A 121 45.23 27.22 48.44
C ARG A 121 44.71 28.61 48.78
N VAL A 122 45.30 29.22 49.80
CA VAL A 122 45.07 30.62 50.15
C VAL A 122 46.19 31.41 49.51
N PHE A 123 45.85 32.51 48.85
CA PHE A 123 46.79 33.44 48.24
C PHE A 123 46.75 34.74 49.03
N ASP A 124 47.91 35.25 49.42
CA ASP A 124 48.01 36.55 50.06
C ASP A 124 48.12 37.66 49.00
N PRO A 125 47.46 38.82 49.20
CA PRO A 125 47.59 39.96 48.29
C PRO A 125 49.01 40.54 48.37
N GLY A 126 49.62 40.72 47.20
CA GLY A 126 50.95 41.31 47.04
C GLY A 126 50.98 42.83 47.14
#